data_AF-A0A7R9TWL6-F1
#
_entry.id   AF-A0A7R9TWL6-F1
#
_cell.length_a   1.000
_cell.length_b   1.000
_cell.length_c   1.000
_cell.angle_alpha   90.00
_cell.angle_beta   90.00
_cell.angle_gamma   90.00
#
_symmetry.space_group_name_H-M   'P 1'
#
loop_
_entity.id
_entity.type
_entity.pdbx_description
1 polymer ?
#
loop_
_entity_poly.entity_id
_entity_poly.type
_entity_poly.pdbx_seq_one_letter_code
_entity_poly.pdbx_strand_id
1 'polypeptide(L)'
;LLLLITAGAVAGSAMFEKRVWCRYLCPIGGMNGLFAKLAVTEVRAERGICSATCTTYGCYKGSPPVRSHSPSLDDGLATDGCPLGVHPAQLLDNRNCVGCGVCIKACPHGSVTVNLRPPGIDLLTTHEATPAEASLLFLLLGAVFVHRGVPAAAEALLQGSPADGLLGAALGNFHVTAAGLGEALATCAQEASSTSAVGAHALATVALLAYPGALALGAHALACAVPRAPGSGGTWARPQFVREAYAYLPLTWLASLAHYLDLGMGEAGQVL
;
A
#
# COMPACT_ATOMS: atom_id res chain seq x y z
N LEU A 1 -3.69 -17.35 11.92
CA LEU A 1 -3.00 -16.23 11.22
C LEU A 1 -1.84 -15.67 12.03
N LEU A 2 -2.06 -15.16 13.25
CA LEU A 2 -1.01 -14.56 14.08
C LEU A 2 0.20 -15.49 14.26
N LEU A 3 -0.03 -16.75 14.65
CA LEU A 3 1.04 -17.75 14.81
C LEU A 3 1.87 -17.97 13.54
N LEU A 4 1.22 -17.92 12.36
CA LEU A 4 1.89 -18.09 11.08
C LEU A 4 2.77 -16.88 10.75
N ILE A 5 2.27 -15.67 10.98
CA ILE A 5 3.02 -14.42 10.74
C ILE A 5 4.18 -14.29 11.73
N THR A 6 3.95 -14.60 13.02
CA THR A 6 5.02 -14.58 14.03
C THR A 6 6.06 -15.65 13.78
N ALA A 7 5.65 -16.86 13.39
CA ALA A 7 6.59 -17.92 13.01
C ALA A 7 7.44 -17.51 11.79
N GLY A 8 6.81 -16.92 10.76
CA GLY A 8 7.52 -16.39 9.59
C GLY A 8 8.51 -15.27 9.96
N ALA A 9 8.12 -14.36 10.86
CA ALA A 9 8.99 -13.29 11.34
C ALA A 9 10.19 -13.81 12.14
N VAL A 10 9.97 -14.79 13.03
CA VAL A 10 11.04 -15.42 13.82
C VAL A 10 12.00 -16.20 12.92
N ALA A 11 11.46 -17.04 12.02
CA ALA A 11 12.27 -17.79 11.06
C ALA A 11 13.08 -16.87 10.15
N GLY A 12 12.44 -15.82 9.60
CA GLY A 12 13.11 -14.84 8.74
C GLY A 12 14.21 -14.06 9.48
N SER A 13 14.00 -13.73 10.75
CA SER A 13 15.02 -13.05 11.57
C SER A 13 16.15 -13.97 12.02
N ALA A 14 15.92 -15.28 12.08
CA ALA A 14 16.95 -16.27 12.39
C ALA A 14 17.80 -16.63 11.16
N MET A 15 17.21 -16.61 9.95
CA MET A 15 17.90 -16.98 8.71
C MET A 15 18.62 -15.81 8.03
N PHE A 16 18.12 -14.57 8.19
CA PHE A 16 18.64 -13.40 7.49
C PHE A 16 19.03 -12.30 8.47
N GLU A 17 20.10 -11.56 8.14
CA GLU A 17 20.46 -10.35 8.86
C GLU A 17 19.45 -9.23 8.60
N LYS A 18 19.17 -8.41 9.62
CA LYS A 18 18.19 -7.31 9.59
C LYS A 18 16.76 -7.80 9.32
N ARG A 19 15.79 -6.87 9.29
CA ARG A 19 14.35 -7.19 9.15
C ARG A 19 13.93 -7.46 7.70
N VAL A 20 14.60 -8.41 7.03
CA VAL A 20 14.35 -8.77 5.62
C VAL A 20 12.93 -9.28 5.40
N TRP A 21 12.42 -10.10 6.33
CA TRP A 21 11.03 -10.57 6.30
C TRP A 21 10.04 -9.40 6.19
N CYS A 22 10.21 -8.39 7.04
CA CYS A 22 9.33 -7.21 7.05
C CYS A 22 9.46 -6.38 5.77
N ARG A 23 10.64 -6.37 5.13
CA ARG A 23 10.90 -5.58 3.93
C ARG A 23 10.33 -6.20 2.65
N TYR A 24 10.36 -7.53 2.54
CA TYR A 24 10.09 -8.21 1.26
C TYR A 24 8.95 -9.23 1.30
N LEU A 25 8.65 -9.84 2.46
CA LEU A 25 7.70 -10.96 2.54
C LEU A 25 6.44 -10.65 3.35
N CYS A 26 6.55 -9.78 4.36
CA CYS A 26 5.43 -9.47 5.23
C CYS A 26 4.40 -8.58 4.51
N PRO A 27 3.13 -9.01 4.39
CA PRO A 27 2.09 -8.19 3.75
C PRO A 27 1.82 -6.89 4.52
N ILE A 28 1.96 -6.90 5.85
CA ILE A 28 1.86 -5.70 6.70
C ILE A 28 3.00 -4.72 6.40
N GLY A 29 4.22 -5.25 6.19
CA GLY A 29 5.36 -4.44 5.80
C GLY A 29 5.18 -3.78 4.43
N GLY A 30 4.65 -4.53 3.46
CA GLY A 30 4.28 -4.00 2.14
C GLY A 30 3.22 -2.90 2.22
N MET A 31 2.18 -3.09 3.03
CA MET A 31 1.11 -2.10 3.24
C MET A 31 1.67 -0.81 3.86
N ASN A 32 2.44 -0.92 4.94
CA ASN A 32 3.03 0.24 5.60
C ASN A 32 4.02 0.96 4.69
N GLY A 33 4.85 0.24 3.93
CA GLY A 33 5.77 0.84 2.96
C GLY A 33 5.03 1.57 1.84
N LEU A 34 3.91 1.01 1.37
CA LEU A 34 3.07 1.66 0.36
C LEU A 34 2.49 2.98 0.88
N PHE A 35 1.90 2.97 2.09
CA PHE A 35 1.35 4.19 2.71
C PHE A 35 2.42 5.19 3.14
N ALA A 36 3.65 4.76 3.43
CA ALA A 36 4.76 5.65 3.77
C ALA A 36 5.10 6.64 2.64
N LYS A 37 4.77 6.31 1.38
CA LYS A 37 4.92 7.22 0.22
C LYS A 37 4.01 8.46 0.29
N LEU A 38 2.94 8.40 1.10
CA LEU A 38 2.04 9.53 1.35
C LEU A 38 2.45 10.37 2.57
N ALA A 39 3.50 9.99 3.31
CA ALA A 39 3.87 10.65 4.56
C ALA A 39 4.28 12.12 4.36
N VAL A 40 3.93 12.97 5.33
CA VAL A 40 4.28 14.41 5.41
C VAL A 40 5.73 14.61 5.88
N THR A 41 6.34 13.59 6.46
CA THR A 41 7.72 13.64 6.94
C THR A 41 8.59 12.71 6.10
N GLU A 42 9.79 13.13 5.75
CA GLU A 42 10.79 12.28 5.13
C GLU A 42 12.13 12.34 5.84
N VAL A 43 12.88 11.25 5.74
CA VAL A 43 14.29 11.21 6.11
C VAL A 43 15.08 11.22 4.81
N ARG A 44 15.96 12.20 4.63
CA ARG A 44 16.84 12.29 3.46
C ARG A 44 18.27 12.53 3.91
N ALA A 45 19.20 11.99 3.11
CA ALA A 45 20.62 12.25 3.29
C ALA A 45 21.16 13.04 2.11
N GLU A 46 21.95 14.06 2.41
CA GLU A 46 22.66 14.82 1.39
C GLU A 46 23.77 13.94 0.79
N ARG A 47 23.56 13.45 -0.44
CA ARG A 47 24.44 12.47 -1.08
C ARG A 47 25.87 12.98 -1.20
N GLY A 48 26.05 14.28 -1.46
CA GLY A 48 27.37 14.91 -1.57
C GLY A 48 28.19 14.82 -0.29
N ILE A 49 27.58 15.06 0.87
CA ILE A 49 28.26 14.96 2.17
C ILE A 49 28.54 13.48 2.51
N CYS A 50 27.57 12.60 2.24
CA CYS A 50 27.73 11.17 2.45
C CYS A 50 28.90 10.58 1.63
N SER A 51 29.01 10.91 0.34
CA SER A 51 30.05 10.34 -0.52
C SER A 51 31.42 11.00 -0.32
N ALA A 52 31.48 12.28 0.03
CA ALA A 52 32.74 13.00 0.16
C ALA A 52 33.39 12.86 1.54
N THR A 53 32.60 12.74 2.61
CA THR A 53 33.11 12.86 4.00
C THR A 53 32.93 11.57 4.81
N CYS A 54 31.87 10.79 4.57
CA CYS A 54 31.55 9.62 5.40
C CYS A 54 32.41 8.40 5.03
N THR A 55 33.14 7.87 6.01
CA THR A 55 33.95 6.63 5.87
C THR A 55 33.44 5.48 6.72
N THR A 56 32.68 5.76 7.78
CA THR A 56 32.26 4.76 8.78
C THR A 56 31.00 4.01 8.36
N TYR A 57 30.09 4.65 7.62
CA TYR A 57 28.79 4.09 7.22
C TYR A 57 27.98 3.52 8.41
N GLY A 58 28.11 4.16 9.58
CA GLY A 58 27.49 3.73 10.84
C GLY A 58 25.96 3.66 10.79
N CYS A 59 25.34 4.53 10.00
CA CYS A 59 23.90 4.52 9.78
C CYS A 59 23.35 3.23 9.14
N TYR A 60 24.18 2.49 8.39
CA TYR A 60 23.80 1.22 7.74
C TYR A 60 24.40 0.01 8.46
N LYS A 61 25.70 0.03 8.75
CA LYS A 61 26.44 -1.10 9.34
C LYS A 61 26.28 -1.19 10.86
N GLY A 62 25.90 -0.09 11.50
CA GLY A 62 26.04 0.10 12.94
C GLY A 62 27.34 0.81 13.27
N SER A 63 27.36 1.49 14.41
CA SER A 63 28.51 2.23 14.90
C SER A 63 28.66 2.05 16.40
N PRO A 64 29.91 2.10 16.93
CA PRO A 64 30.11 2.33 18.35
C PRO A 64 29.49 3.67 18.79
N PRO A 65 29.48 3.98 20.11
CA PRO A 65 29.21 5.32 20.62
C PRO A 65 29.97 6.37 19.81
N VAL A 66 29.23 7.18 19.05
CA VAL A 66 29.76 8.26 18.23
C VAL A 66 28.94 9.49 18.55
N ARG A 67 29.61 10.64 18.63
CA ARG A 67 28.91 11.90 18.78
C ARG A 67 28.09 12.19 17.53
N SER A 68 26.78 12.29 17.70
CA SER A 68 25.91 12.67 16.59
C SER A 68 26.13 14.14 16.23
N HIS A 69 25.87 14.52 14.98
CA HIS A 69 25.92 15.92 14.58
C HIS A 69 24.87 16.80 15.27
N SER A 70 23.81 16.19 15.83
CA SER A 70 22.68 16.87 16.46
C SER A 70 22.91 16.92 17.97
N PRO A 71 23.26 18.08 18.55
CA PRO A 71 23.61 18.17 19.97
C PRO A 71 22.45 17.79 20.90
N SER A 72 21.21 17.96 20.44
CA SER A 72 20.01 17.59 21.18
C SER A 72 19.67 16.10 21.12
N LEU A 73 20.30 15.35 20.22
CA LEU A 73 20.03 13.92 19.98
C LEU A 73 21.26 13.03 20.24
N ASP A 74 22.35 13.61 20.73
CA ASP A 74 23.60 12.90 21.04
C ASP A 74 23.47 12.14 22.36
N ASP A 75 22.89 10.93 22.29
CA ASP A 75 22.82 9.99 23.41
C ASP A 75 24.12 9.21 23.60
N GLY A 76 25.10 9.37 22.70
CA GLY A 76 26.36 8.63 22.72
C GLY A 76 26.17 7.12 22.73
N LEU A 77 25.04 6.61 22.25
CA LEU A 77 24.75 5.18 22.26
C LEU A 77 25.33 4.49 21.03
N ALA A 78 25.75 3.24 21.22
CA ALA A 78 26.03 2.36 20.10
C ALA A 78 24.74 2.13 19.29
N THR A 79 24.87 2.01 17.98
CA THR A 79 23.73 1.70 17.12
C THR A 79 24.00 0.46 16.29
N ASP A 80 22.97 -0.36 16.10
CA ASP A 80 23.02 -1.50 15.18
C ASP A 80 22.79 -1.08 13.72
N GLY A 81 22.71 0.22 13.43
CA GLY A 81 22.40 0.75 12.11
C GLY A 81 20.92 0.57 11.72
N CYS A 82 20.60 0.80 10.44
CA CYS A 82 19.22 0.74 9.95
C CYS A 82 18.62 -0.67 10.11
N PRO A 83 17.47 -0.83 10.79
CA PRO A 83 16.87 -2.14 11.04
C PRO A 83 16.36 -2.83 9.77
N LEU A 84 16.15 -2.08 8.68
CA LEU A 84 15.76 -2.59 7.36
C LEU A 84 16.95 -2.76 6.41
N GLY A 85 18.17 -2.43 6.85
CA GLY A 85 19.36 -2.48 6.01
C GLY A 85 19.25 -1.56 4.80
N VAL A 86 18.82 -0.31 5.01
CA VAL A 86 18.79 0.71 3.95
C VAL A 86 19.77 1.82 4.30
N HIS A 87 20.66 2.13 3.37
CA HIS A 87 21.53 3.28 3.50
C HIS A 87 20.76 4.56 3.13
N PRO A 88 20.77 5.61 3.98
CA PRO A 88 19.92 6.79 3.77
C PRO A 88 20.26 7.56 2.49
N ALA A 89 21.52 7.53 2.01
CA ALA A 89 21.88 8.14 0.73
C ALA A 89 21.23 7.45 -0.50
N GLN A 90 20.83 6.18 -0.36
CA GLN A 90 20.14 5.41 -1.40
C GLN A 90 18.62 5.44 -1.26
N LEU A 91 18.10 6.12 -0.24
CA LEU A 91 16.67 6.22 0.02
C LEU A 91 16.05 7.26 -0.93
N LEU A 92 15.32 6.78 -1.95
CA LEU A 92 14.61 7.61 -2.94
C LEU A 92 13.19 7.97 -2.49
N ASP A 93 12.51 7.01 -1.87
CA ASP A 93 11.16 7.12 -1.35
C ASP A 93 11.11 6.66 0.12
N ASN A 94 10.01 6.92 0.80
CA ASN A 94 9.83 6.49 2.19
C ASN A 94 9.42 5.00 2.34
N ARG A 95 9.34 4.22 1.26
CA ARG A 95 8.79 2.84 1.29
C ARG A 95 9.55 1.93 2.24
N ASN A 96 10.87 2.07 2.27
CA ASN A 96 11.75 1.22 3.07
C ASN A 96 12.27 1.95 4.32
N CYS A 97 11.63 3.05 4.74
CA CYS A 97 11.99 3.80 5.94
C CYS A 97 10.90 3.65 7.01
N VAL A 98 11.27 3.09 8.17
CA VAL A 98 10.37 2.95 9.34
C VAL A 98 10.39 4.17 10.26
N GLY A 99 11.09 5.25 9.89
CA GLY A 99 11.15 6.47 10.70
C GLY A 99 11.83 6.32 12.07
N CYS A 100 12.68 5.30 12.26
CA CYS A 100 13.31 5.03 13.58
C CYS A 100 14.37 6.05 14.04
N GLY A 101 14.86 6.91 13.14
CA GLY A 101 15.84 7.96 13.47
C GLY A 101 17.27 7.49 13.77
N VAL A 102 17.57 6.19 13.72
CA VAL A 102 18.92 5.64 14.02
C VAL A 102 20.00 6.24 13.10
N CYS A 103 19.66 6.48 11.83
CA CYS A 103 20.58 7.09 10.87
C CYS A 103 20.99 8.53 11.23
N ILE A 104 20.14 9.29 11.93
CA ILE A 104 20.42 10.66 12.38
C ILE A 104 21.42 10.63 13.54
N LYS A 105 21.22 9.71 14.49
CA LYS A 105 22.10 9.49 15.64
C LYS A 105 23.48 8.97 15.22
N ALA A 106 23.51 8.04 14.27
CA ALA A 106 24.75 7.43 13.79
C ALA A 106 25.56 8.33 12.83
N CYS A 107 25.06 9.50 12.42
CA CYS A 107 25.74 10.37 11.46
C CYS A 107 26.54 11.48 12.19
N PRO A 108 27.90 11.46 12.13
CA PRO A 108 28.72 12.52 12.73
C PRO A 108 28.81 13.78 11.87
N HIS A 109 28.46 13.70 10.58
CA HIS A 109 28.66 14.78 9.60
C HIS A 109 27.39 15.59 9.27
N GLY A 110 26.23 15.23 9.85
CA GLY A 110 24.98 15.96 9.62
C GLY A 110 24.40 15.85 8.21
N SER A 111 24.73 14.77 7.50
CA SER A 111 24.15 14.51 6.17
C SER A 111 22.67 14.15 6.24
N VAL A 112 22.22 13.49 7.32
CA VAL A 112 20.85 12.97 7.46
C VAL A 112 19.96 13.96 8.20
N THR A 113 18.87 14.38 7.58
CA THR A 113 17.90 15.34 8.12
C THR A 113 16.47 14.80 8.01
N VAL A 114 15.59 15.27 8.90
CA VAL A 114 14.15 15.07 8.80
C VAL A 114 13.56 16.32 8.17
N ASN A 115 12.91 16.15 7.01
CA ASN A 115 12.29 17.24 6.30
C ASN A 115 10.77 17.09 6.31
N LEU A 116 10.07 18.23 6.33
CA LEU A 116 8.64 18.31 6.06
C LEU A 116 8.44 18.40 4.55
N ARG A 117 7.46 17.66 4.05
CA ARG A 117 7.14 17.55 2.62
C ARG A 117 5.62 17.53 2.42
N PRO A 118 5.13 17.96 1.25
CA PRO A 118 3.75 17.73 0.87
C PRO A 118 3.43 16.22 0.82
N PRO A 119 2.24 15.79 1.30
CA PRO A 119 1.86 14.38 1.23
C PRO A 119 1.80 13.91 -0.23
N GLY A 120 2.35 12.73 -0.50
CA GLY A 120 2.27 12.10 -1.83
C GLY A 120 3.25 12.59 -2.90
N ILE A 121 4.18 13.52 -2.61
CA ILE A 121 5.16 14.01 -3.61
C ILE A 121 6.08 12.91 -4.18
N ASP A 122 6.22 11.75 -3.50
CA ASP A 122 7.04 10.61 -3.95
C ASP A 122 6.37 9.98 -5.18
N LEU A 123 5.03 9.91 -5.18
CA LEU A 123 4.24 9.40 -6.29
C LEU A 123 4.40 10.24 -7.56
N LEU A 124 4.63 11.54 -7.39
CA LEU A 124 4.72 12.49 -8.51
C LEU A 124 6.12 12.58 -9.10
N THR A 125 7.17 12.30 -8.31
CA THR A 125 8.55 12.63 -8.67
C THR A 125 9.49 11.43 -8.72
N THR A 126 9.57 10.63 -7.64
CA THR A 126 10.62 9.62 -7.43
C THR A 126 10.12 8.18 -7.48
N HIS A 127 8.83 7.98 -7.72
CA HIS A 127 8.18 6.69 -7.59
C HIS A 127 8.58 5.67 -8.67
N GLU A 128 8.96 4.47 -8.21
CA GLU A 128 9.11 3.29 -9.05
C GLU A 128 7.88 2.37 -8.93
N ALA A 129 7.19 2.19 -10.06
CA ALA A 129 5.96 1.41 -10.13
C ALA A 129 6.25 -0.09 -10.17
N THR A 130 5.97 -0.78 -9.08
CA THR A 130 6.07 -2.24 -8.99
C THR A 130 4.68 -2.91 -9.06
N PRO A 131 4.53 -4.03 -9.78
CA PRO A 131 3.24 -4.72 -9.91
C PRO A 131 2.78 -5.37 -8.60
N ALA A 132 3.71 -5.78 -7.74
CA ALA A 132 3.40 -6.36 -6.43
C ALA A 132 2.76 -5.33 -5.48
N GLU A 133 3.19 -4.07 -5.54
CA GLU A 133 2.55 -2.99 -4.79
C GLU A 133 1.17 -2.66 -5.36
N ALA A 134 1.00 -2.67 -6.68
CA ALA A 134 -0.30 -2.45 -7.31
C ALA A 134 -1.30 -3.57 -6.96
N SER A 135 -0.89 -4.84 -6.97
CA SER A 135 -1.75 -5.95 -6.56
C SER A 135 -2.12 -5.87 -5.08
N LEU A 136 -1.18 -5.53 -4.20
CA LEU A 136 -1.45 -5.30 -2.79
C LEU A 136 -2.43 -4.13 -2.58
N LEU A 137 -2.26 -3.04 -3.32
CA LEU A 137 -3.15 -1.88 -3.28
C LEU A 137 -4.60 -2.26 -3.61
N PHE A 138 -4.82 -3.02 -4.67
CA PHE A 138 -6.17 -3.44 -5.06
C PHE A 138 -6.73 -4.52 -4.13
N LEU A 139 -5.89 -5.40 -3.58
CA LEU A 139 -6.30 -6.38 -2.58
C LEU A 139 -6.77 -5.70 -1.28
N LEU A 140 -6.06 -4.66 -0.83
CA LEU A 140 -6.47 -3.86 0.34
C LEU A 140 -7.78 -3.11 0.07
N LEU A 141 -7.91 -2.49 -1.10
CA LEU A 141 -9.14 -1.80 -1.49
C LEU A 141 -10.32 -2.78 -1.59
N GLY A 142 -10.10 -3.97 -2.15
CA GLY A 142 -11.08 -5.05 -2.22
C GLY A 142 -11.49 -5.55 -0.85
N ALA A 143 -10.56 -5.68 0.10
CA ALA A 143 -10.88 -6.05 1.47
C ALA A 143 -11.79 -5.01 2.15
N VAL A 144 -11.52 -3.71 2.00
CA VAL A 144 -12.40 -2.66 2.53
C VAL A 144 -13.78 -2.72 1.85
N PHE A 145 -13.82 -2.95 0.54
CA PHE A 145 -15.07 -3.08 -0.22
C PHE A 145 -15.92 -4.27 0.27
N VAL A 146 -15.31 -5.42 0.53
CA VAL A 146 -16.01 -6.60 1.09
C VAL A 146 -16.61 -6.29 2.47
N HIS A 147 -15.85 -5.60 3.34
CA HIS A 147 -16.29 -5.34 4.71
C HIS A 147 -17.32 -4.22 4.84
N ARG A 148 -17.29 -3.21 3.96
CA ARG A 148 -18.17 -2.02 4.07
C ARG A 148 -19.12 -1.85 2.90
N GLY A 149 -18.65 -2.10 1.68
CA GLY A 149 -19.43 -1.91 0.45
C GLY A 149 -20.54 -2.94 0.31
N VAL A 150 -20.27 -4.22 0.58
CA VAL A 150 -21.26 -5.30 0.41
C VAL A 150 -22.43 -5.17 1.40
N PRO A 151 -22.21 -4.97 2.72
CA PRO A 151 -23.33 -4.78 3.65
C PRO A 151 -24.16 -3.53 3.34
N ALA A 152 -23.50 -2.40 3.04
CA ALA A 152 -24.21 -1.16 2.70
C ALA A 152 -25.03 -1.30 1.41
N ALA A 153 -24.51 -2.00 0.40
CA ALA A 153 -25.26 -2.28 -0.82
C ALA A 153 -26.45 -3.22 -0.58
N ALA A 154 -26.28 -4.24 0.28
CA ALA A 154 -27.37 -5.15 0.65
C ALA A 154 -28.49 -4.41 1.41
N GLU A 155 -28.15 -3.51 2.33
CA GLU A 155 -29.12 -2.69 3.05
C GLU A 155 -29.86 -1.72 2.12
N ALA A 156 -29.15 -1.07 1.19
CA ALA A 156 -29.76 -0.18 0.20
C ALA A 156 -30.76 -0.92 -0.71
N LEU A 157 -30.43 -2.16 -1.12
CA LEU A 157 -31.31 -3.01 -1.92
C LEU A 157 -32.56 -3.45 -1.14
N LEU A 158 -32.44 -3.72 0.16
CA LEU A 158 -33.57 -4.11 1.02
C LEU A 158 -34.49 -2.94 1.38
N GLN A 159 -33.96 -1.71 1.41
CA GLN A 159 -34.71 -0.50 1.79
C GLN A 159 -35.42 0.19 0.61
N GLY A 160 -35.23 -0.27 -0.63
CA GLY A 160 -35.95 0.25 -1.81
C GLY A 160 -35.82 1.77 -2.02
N SER A 161 -34.66 2.34 -1.68
CA SER A 161 -34.46 3.80 -1.73
C SER A 161 -34.25 4.31 -3.17
N PRO A 162 -34.85 5.45 -3.57
CA PRO A 162 -34.90 5.95 -4.96
C PRO A 162 -33.58 6.55 -5.50
N ALA A 163 -32.42 6.09 -5.03
CA ALA A 163 -31.10 6.42 -5.59
C ALA A 163 -30.75 5.57 -6.83
N ASP A 164 -31.78 4.97 -7.44
CA ASP A 164 -31.71 4.02 -8.55
C ASP A 164 -31.12 4.62 -9.85
N GLY A 165 -31.01 5.94 -9.95
CA GLY A 165 -30.65 6.62 -11.19
C GLY A 165 -29.15 6.79 -11.47
N LEU A 166 -28.31 7.04 -10.45
CA LEU A 166 -26.92 7.46 -10.69
C LEU A 166 -25.89 6.46 -10.18
N LEU A 167 -26.09 5.91 -8.98
CA LEU A 167 -25.29 4.80 -8.47
C LEU A 167 -25.73 3.48 -9.10
N GLY A 168 -27.05 3.34 -9.32
CA GLY A 168 -27.67 2.26 -10.09
C GLY A 168 -27.34 2.28 -11.57
N ALA A 169 -27.03 3.43 -12.20
CA ALA A 169 -26.54 3.50 -13.58
C ALA A 169 -25.01 3.34 -13.69
N ALA A 170 -24.25 3.82 -12.70
CA ALA A 170 -22.81 3.60 -12.61
C ALA A 170 -22.47 2.12 -12.37
N LEU A 171 -23.29 1.41 -11.59
CA LEU A 171 -23.25 -0.04 -11.45
C LEU A 171 -24.05 -0.75 -12.55
N GLY A 172 -25.12 -0.14 -13.07
CA GLY A 172 -26.04 -0.68 -14.07
C GLY A 172 -25.43 -0.88 -15.45
N ASN A 173 -24.55 0.01 -15.91
CA ASN A 173 -23.79 -0.22 -17.13
C ASN A 173 -22.64 -1.23 -16.93
N PHE A 174 -22.37 -1.63 -15.69
CA PHE A 174 -21.50 -2.76 -15.33
C PHE A 174 -22.29 -4.07 -15.16
N HIS A 175 -23.60 -4.10 -15.48
CA HIS A 175 -24.37 -5.35 -15.54
C HIS A 175 -23.98 -6.26 -16.71
N VAL A 176 -23.25 -5.78 -17.72
CA VAL A 176 -22.86 -6.62 -18.87
C VAL A 176 -21.79 -7.65 -18.49
N THR A 177 -21.03 -7.44 -17.41
CA THR A 177 -20.10 -8.45 -16.84
C THR A 177 -20.63 -9.11 -15.58
N ALA A 178 -21.50 -8.44 -14.80
CA ALA A 178 -22.16 -9.03 -13.65
C ALA A 178 -23.30 -9.99 -14.02
N ALA A 179 -23.95 -9.85 -15.19
CA ALA A 179 -24.87 -10.87 -15.70
C ALA A 179 -24.15 -12.20 -15.99
N GLY A 180 -22.92 -12.14 -16.53
CA GLY A 180 -22.10 -13.34 -16.73
C GLY A 180 -21.64 -13.99 -15.42
N LEU A 181 -21.42 -13.20 -14.36
CA LEU A 181 -21.10 -13.72 -13.03
C LEU A 181 -22.35 -14.23 -12.29
N GLY A 182 -23.50 -13.56 -12.46
CA GLY A 182 -24.78 -13.94 -11.87
C GLY A 182 -25.35 -15.21 -12.49
N GLU A 183 -25.24 -15.37 -13.81
CA GLU A 183 -25.55 -16.61 -14.50
C GLU A 183 -24.61 -17.73 -14.05
N ALA A 184 -23.29 -17.50 -14.00
CA ALA A 184 -22.33 -18.50 -13.51
C ALA A 184 -22.57 -18.91 -12.03
N LEU A 185 -22.97 -17.96 -11.17
CA LEU A 185 -23.33 -18.25 -9.78
C LEU A 185 -24.66 -19.00 -9.66
N ALA A 186 -25.63 -18.71 -10.54
CA ALA A 186 -26.90 -19.42 -10.59
C ALA A 186 -26.76 -20.86 -11.11
N THR A 187 -25.91 -21.10 -12.13
CA THR A 187 -25.60 -22.47 -12.59
C THR A 187 -24.85 -23.27 -11.53
N CYS A 188 -23.90 -22.66 -10.80
CA CYS A 188 -23.16 -23.35 -9.74
C CYS A 188 -24.00 -23.63 -8.47
N ALA A 189 -25.03 -22.83 -8.19
CA ALA A 189 -25.90 -23.02 -7.03
C ALA A 189 -26.83 -24.24 -7.16
N GLN A 190 -27.15 -24.67 -8.38
CA GLN A 190 -28.06 -25.79 -8.63
C GLN A 190 -27.40 -27.19 -8.58
N GLU A 191 -26.07 -27.28 -8.60
CA GLU A 191 -25.31 -28.56 -8.58
C GLU A 191 -24.59 -28.85 -7.24
N ALA A 192 -25.12 -28.32 -6.13
CA ALA A 192 -24.39 -28.32 -4.87
C ALA A 192 -24.57 -29.60 -4.03
N SER A 193 -23.75 -30.63 -4.31
CA SER A 193 -23.39 -31.65 -3.32
C SER A 193 -22.32 -31.12 -2.35
N SER A 194 -22.32 -31.59 -1.10
CA SER A 194 -21.68 -31.09 0.14
C SER A 194 -20.24 -30.52 0.12
N THR A 195 -19.47 -30.61 -0.97
CA THR A 195 -18.12 -30.02 -1.15
C THR A 195 -18.11 -28.71 -1.96
N SER A 196 -19.23 -28.39 -2.63
CA SER A 196 -19.41 -27.23 -3.52
C SER A 196 -19.65 -25.89 -2.82
N ALA A 197 -20.24 -25.89 -1.62
CA ALA A 197 -20.57 -24.64 -0.91
C ALA A 197 -19.32 -23.85 -0.53
N VAL A 198 -18.27 -24.52 -0.07
CA VAL A 198 -16.96 -23.90 0.22
C VAL A 198 -16.32 -23.35 -1.06
N GLY A 199 -16.45 -24.08 -2.17
CA GLY A 199 -15.98 -23.63 -3.48
C GLY A 199 -16.72 -22.38 -3.97
N ALA A 200 -18.04 -22.35 -3.86
CA ALA A 200 -18.87 -21.21 -4.23
C ALA A 200 -18.55 -19.98 -3.37
N HIS A 201 -18.41 -20.15 -2.05
CA HIS A 201 -18.01 -19.06 -1.15
C HIS A 201 -16.58 -18.55 -1.44
N ALA A 202 -15.64 -19.45 -1.75
CA ALA A 202 -14.28 -19.07 -2.11
C ALA A 202 -14.26 -18.27 -3.41
N LEU A 203 -14.99 -18.69 -4.44
CA LEU A 203 -15.10 -17.98 -5.72
C LEU A 203 -15.77 -16.61 -5.54
N ALA A 204 -16.86 -16.53 -4.80
CA ALA A 204 -17.53 -15.27 -4.49
C ALA A 204 -16.59 -14.29 -3.76
N THR A 205 -15.82 -14.79 -2.79
CA THR A 205 -14.84 -13.99 -2.05
C THR A 205 -13.74 -13.47 -2.97
N VAL A 206 -13.16 -14.33 -3.81
CA VAL A 206 -12.13 -13.94 -4.78
C VAL A 206 -12.68 -12.89 -5.77
N ALA A 207 -13.89 -13.08 -6.28
CA ALA A 207 -14.53 -12.13 -7.19
C ALA A 207 -14.74 -10.76 -6.53
N LEU A 208 -15.23 -10.72 -5.29
CA LEU A 208 -15.44 -9.49 -4.55
C LEU A 208 -14.12 -8.77 -4.21
N LEU A 209 -13.07 -9.52 -3.83
CA LEU A 209 -11.74 -8.92 -3.60
C LEU A 209 -11.12 -8.37 -4.90
N ALA A 210 -11.33 -9.05 -6.03
CA ALA A 210 -10.79 -8.63 -7.32
C ALA A 210 -11.57 -7.46 -7.95
N TYR A 211 -12.78 -7.19 -7.49
CA TYR A 211 -13.71 -6.21 -8.07
C TYR A 211 -13.10 -4.83 -8.35
N PRO A 212 -12.48 -4.11 -7.39
CA PRO A 212 -11.90 -2.79 -7.66
C PRO A 212 -10.72 -2.85 -8.64
N GLY A 213 -9.92 -3.93 -8.61
CA GLY A 213 -8.85 -4.15 -9.58
C GLY A 213 -9.37 -4.41 -10.99
N ALA A 214 -10.44 -5.20 -11.12
CA ALA A 214 -11.11 -5.48 -12.38
C ALA A 214 -11.73 -4.21 -12.99
N LEU A 215 -12.35 -3.36 -12.16
CA LEU A 215 -12.86 -2.04 -12.58
C LEU A 215 -11.74 -1.14 -13.13
N ALA A 216 -10.63 -1.04 -12.39
CA ALA A 216 -9.50 -0.22 -12.80
C ALA A 216 -8.88 -0.72 -14.12
N LEU A 217 -8.72 -2.04 -14.27
CA LEU A 217 -8.25 -2.67 -15.51
C LEU A 217 -9.21 -2.43 -16.69
N GLY A 218 -10.51 -2.53 -16.45
CA GLY A 218 -11.54 -2.23 -17.44
C GLY A 218 -11.49 -0.78 -17.93
N ALA A 219 -11.36 0.17 -17.00
CA ALA A 219 -11.20 1.58 -17.32
C ALA A 219 -9.93 1.85 -18.16
N HIS A 220 -8.81 1.20 -17.81
CA HIS A 220 -7.57 1.27 -18.58
C HIS A 220 -7.73 0.70 -20.00
N ALA A 221 -8.41 -0.45 -20.13
CA ALA A 221 -8.69 -1.08 -21.42
C ALA A 221 -9.57 -0.19 -22.30
N LEU A 222 -10.61 0.43 -21.74
CA LEU A 222 -11.47 1.39 -22.44
C LEU A 222 -10.68 2.62 -22.90
N ALA A 223 -9.83 3.19 -22.04
CA ALA A 223 -8.96 4.32 -22.41
C ALA A 223 -8.01 3.95 -23.55
N CYS A 224 -7.51 2.71 -23.57
CA CYS A 224 -6.69 2.18 -24.64
C CYS A 224 -7.45 1.88 -25.95
N ALA A 225 -8.77 1.68 -25.88
CA ALA A 225 -9.62 1.41 -27.03
C ALA A 225 -10.04 2.67 -27.79
N VAL A 226 -10.03 3.84 -27.14
CA VAL A 226 -10.33 5.14 -27.79
C VAL A 226 -9.26 5.46 -28.84
N PRO A 227 -9.63 5.60 -30.13
CA PRO A 227 -8.70 5.98 -31.18
C PRO A 227 -8.12 7.37 -30.91
N ARG A 228 -6.81 7.55 -31.07
CA ARG A 228 -6.21 8.88 -31.01
C ARG A 228 -6.64 9.72 -32.20
N ALA A 229 -6.99 10.97 -31.96
CA ALA A 229 -7.25 11.93 -33.02
C ALA A 229 -6.02 12.00 -33.95
N PRO A 230 -6.20 11.81 -35.28
CA PRO A 230 -5.11 11.97 -36.23
C PRO A 230 -4.61 13.42 -36.18
N GLY A 231 -3.31 13.61 -35.92
CA GLY A 231 -2.69 14.93 -35.74
C GLY A 231 -2.23 15.25 -34.32
N SER A 232 -2.47 14.36 -33.34
CA SER A 232 -1.82 14.43 -32.03
C SER A 232 -0.33 14.06 -32.16
N GLY A 233 0.51 15.00 -32.60
CA GLY A 233 1.97 14.86 -32.74
C GLY A 233 2.73 14.68 -31.40
N GLY A 234 2.05 14.22 -30.35
CA GLY A 234 2.64 13.94 -29.05
C GLY A 234 3.09 12.48 -28.96
N THR A 235 4.39 12.27 -28.73
CA THR A 235 5.05 10.98 -28.49
C THR A 235 4.69 10.33 -27.15
N TRP A 236 3.55 10.69 -26.54
CA TRP A 236 3.13 10.17 -25.24
C TRP A 236 2.85 8.67 -25.33
N ALA A 237 3.85 7.88 -24.95
CA ALA A 237 3.75 6.44 -24.79
C ALA A 237 2.54 6.11 -23.92
N ARG A 238 1.80 5.03 -24.25
CA ARG A 238 0.64 4.63 -23.44
C ARG A 238 1.13 4.40 -22.00
N PRO A 239 0.54 5.08 -21.00
CA PRO A 239 0.88 4.85 -19.61
C PRO A 239 0.71 3.36 -19.29
N GLN A 240 1.67 2.78 -18.56
CA GLN A 240 1.54 1.41 -18.08
C GLN A 240 0.50 1.39 -16.95
N PHE A 241 -0.43 0.43 -16.98
CA PHE A 241 -1.45 0.26 -15.93
C PHE A 241 -0.87 0.32 -14.51
N VAL A 242 0.31 -0.28 -14.29
CA VAL A 242 0.98 -0.29 -12.98
C VAL A 242 1.28 1.11 -12.46
N ARG A 243 1.60 2.08 -13.34
CA ARG A 243 1.84 3.48 -12.94
C ARG A 243 0.51 4.18 -12.60
N GLU A 244 -0.54 3.93 -13.36
CA GLU A 244 -1.86 4.49 -13.11
C GLU A 244 -2.50 3.97 -11.83
N ALA A 245 -2.23 2.70 -11.48
CA ALA A 245 -2.73 2.08 -10.26
C ALA A 245 -2.36 2.88 -8.99
N TYR A 246 -1.24 3.62 -8.98
CA TYR A 246 -0.85 4.44 -7.83
C TYR A 246 -1.71 5.69 -7.65
N ALA A 247 -2.47 6.11 -8.65
CA ALA A 247 -3.47 7.17 -8.48
C ALA A 247 -4.57 6.75 -7.48
N TYR A 248 -4.80 5.45 -7.30
CA TYR A 248 -5.73 4.91 -6.31
C TYR A 248 -5.14 4.86 -4.90
N LEU A 249 -3.84 5.14 -4.71
CA LEU A 249 -3.19 5.00 -3.40
C LEU A 249 -3.78 5.92 -2.32
N PRO A 250 -3.99 7.23 -2.55
CA PRO A 250 -4.66 8.09 -1.57
C PRO A 250 -6.07 7.60 -1.22
N LEU A 251 -6.80 7.07 -2.21
CA LEU A 251 -8.14 6.54 -2.01
C LEU A 251 -8.12 5.27 -1.15
N THR A 252 -7.20 4.33 -1.43
CA THR A 252 -7.03 3.13 -0.61
C THR A 252 -6.63 3.47 0.82
N TRP A 253 -5.76 4.48 1.00
CA TRP A 253 -5.38 4.95 2.34
C TRP A 253 -6.57 5.55 3.09
N LEU A 254 -7.34 6.45 2.46
CA LEU A 254 -8.54 7.04 3.05
C LEU A 254 -9.61 6.00 3.39
N ALA A 255 -9.85 5.05 2.48
CA ALA A 255 -10.82 3.97 2.69
C ALA A 255 -10.40 3.07 3.86
N SER A 256 -9.11 2.73 3.95
CA SER A 256 -8.56 1.97 5.08
C SER A 256 -8.69 2.76 6.38
N LEU A 257 -8.35 4.05 6.36
CA LEU A 257 -8.45 4.93 7.52
C LEU A 257 -9.90 5.02 8.01
N ALA A 258 -10.86 5.28 7.12
CA ALA A 258 -12.27 5.34 7.47
C ALA A 258 -12.77 4.02 8.07
N HIS A 259 -12.34 2.88 7.51
CA HIS A 259 -12.70 1.57 8.05
C HIS A 259 -12.24 1.35 9.50
N TYR A 260 -11.03 1.79 9.85
CA TYR A 260 -10.49 1.63 11.21
C TYR A 260 -10.89 2.75 12.16
N LEU A 261 -11.19 3.95 11.66
CA LEU A 261 -11.57 5.10 12.48
C LEU A 261 -12.88 4.84 13.22
N ASP A 262 -13.87 4.22 12.58
CA ASP A 262 -15.16 3.91 13.22
C ASP A 262 -14.98 2.97 14.41
N LEU A 263 -14.11 1.97 14.29
CA LEU A 263 -13.79 1.06 15.38
C LEU A 263 -13.10 1.81 16.53
N GLY A 264 -12.17 2.72 16.19
CA GLY A 264 -11.49 3.56 17.17
C GLY A 264 -12.45 4.48 17.93
N MET A 265 -13.38 5.14 17.23
CA MET A 265 -14.34 6.05 17.87
C MET A 265 -15.41 5.31 18.68
N GLY A 266 -15.84 4.13 18.23
CA GLY A 266 -16.82 3.31 18.96
C GLY A 266 -16.30 2.82 20.30
N GLU A 267 -15.07 2.33 20.35
CA GLU A 267 -14.44 1.83 21.59
C GLU A 267 -13.91 2.97 22.48
N ALA A 268 -13.30 4.01 21.88
CA ALA A 268 -12.79 5.16 22.66
C ALA A 268 -13.92 5.93 23.36
N GLY A 269 -15.13 5.95 22.78
CA GLY A 269 -16.32 6.52 23.41
C GLY A 269 -16.91 5.69 24.55
N GLN A 270 -16.52 4.42 24.72
CA GLN A 270 -16.95 3.57 25.84
C GLN A 270 -15.97 3.60 27.03
N VAL A 271 -14.73 4.03 26.81
CA VAL A 271 -13.67 4.08 27.83
C VAL A 271 -13.63 5.43 28.57
N LEU A 272 -14.26 6.47 28.02
CA LEU A 272 -14.43 7.80 28.63
C LEU A 272 -15.82 7.95 29.26
#